data_AF-A0A5C3E1M7-F1
#
_entry.id   AF-A0A5C3E1M7-F1
#
_cell.length_a   1.000
_cell.length_b   1.000
_cell.length_c   1.000
_cell.angle_alpha   90.00
_cell.angle_beta   90.00
_cell.angle_gamma   90.00
#
_symmetry.space_group_name_H-M   'P 1'
#
loop_
_entity.id
_entity.type
_entity.pdbx_description
1 polymer ?
#
loop_
_entity_poly.entity_id
_entity_poly.type
_entity_poly.pdbx_seq_one_letter_code
_entity_poly.pdbx_strand_id
1 'polypeptide(L)'
;MQLTAPLLALTLAASAVTAAPFTSFLEARAAVNAGPEEQIDAVWKIHESCNGTQRAQISRAVSEMKKLAHNSINHILNHPMDEYFVKYFGAKADPAPVLGYYEQLVYGDKGNALLRCDNIDGNCRFPDWNGHWRGNNATSETVICDLSYVTRRPLEQLCAFGYQLGTDNPSQYFGADLMHRAFHVPEFVHEQIHHYADSYPDCLELAKTNSSAAVSNQHSLQYFALDIYSRKTVKWGCVGEVKAPTPKTSSAASAASSTAAAPASTSSSASATAAQVTAAPAASQTQKASADCHTHADGTIHCGTH
;
A
#
# COMPACT_ATOMS: atom_id res chain seq x y z
N MET A 1 -35.30 96.83 0.58
CA MET A 1 -33.90 97.05 0.97
C MET A 1 -33.67 96.34 2.29
N GLN A 2 -32.62 95.51 2.32
CA GLN A 2 -31.95 94.90 3.48
C GLN A 2 -32.82 94.34 4.61
N LEU A 3 -32.76 93.01 4.78
CA LEU A 3 -32.60 92.44 6.12
C LEU A 3 -31.79 91.15 6.05
N THR A 4 -30.92 91.05 7.03
CA THR A 4 -29.74 90.22 7.22
C THR A 4 -30.06 88.80 7.68
N ALA A 5 -29.26 87.83 7.24
CA ALA A 5 -29.14 86.48 7.80
C ALA A 5 -28.23 86.47 9.06
N PRO A 6 -27.88 85.34 9.71
CA PRO A 6 -28.51 84.01 9.81
C PRO A 6 -28.59 83.48 11.27
N LEU A 7 -29.26 82.34 11.51
CA LEU A 7 -28.82 81.38 12.54
C LEU A 7 -29.20 79.96 12.09
N LEU A 8 -28.21 79.18 11.68
CA LEU A 8 -28.35 77.79 11.25
C LEU A 8 -28.20 76.89 12.48
N ALA A 9 -29.30 76.28 12.94
CA ALA A 9 -29.27 75.31 14.03
C ALA A 9 -28.95 73.90 13.48
N LEU A 10 -27.80 73.37 13.88
CA LEU A 10 -27.32 72.02 13.57
C LEU A 10 -27.87 71.06 14.63
N THR A 11 -28.82 70.19 14.27
CA THR A 11 -29.30 69.11 15.15
C THR A 11 -28.54 67.82 14.86
N LEU A 12 -27.66 67.41 15.79
CA LEU A 12 -27.08 66.08 15.84
C LEU A 12 -28.16 65.07 16.27
N ALA A 13 -28.53 64.15 15.37
CA ALA A 13 -29.21 62.92 15.75
C ALA A 13 -28.15 61.87 16.13
N ALA A 14 -28.01 61.62 17.44
CA ALA A 14 -27.17 60.53 17.95
C ALA A 14 -27.91 59.20 17.79
N SER A 15 -27.56 58.43 16.76
CA SER A 15 -27.96 57.03 16.65
C SER A 15 -27.20 56.21 17.68
N ALA A 16 -27.88 55.78 18.74
CA ALA A 16 -27.36 54.82 19.69
C ALA A 16 -27.26 53.44 19.02
N VAL A 17 -26.10 53.15 18.42
CA VAL A 17 -25.73 51.78 18.07
C VAL A 17 -25.29 51.11 19.37
N THR A 18 -26.14 50.26 19.92
CA THR A 18 -25.77 49.33 20.99
C THR A 18 -24.69 48.40 20.45
N ALA A 19 -23.44 48.68 20.80
CA ALA A 19 -22.35 47.74 20.62
C ALA A 19 -22.67 46.51 21.47
N ALA A 20 -23.19 45.45 20.85
CA ALA A 20 -23.20 44.14 21.47
C ALA A 20 -21.74 43.82 21.85
N PRO A 21 -21.46 43.35 23.08
CA PRO A 21 -20.12 42.94 23.41
C PRO A 21 -19.77 41.77 22.49
N PHE A 22 -18.89 42.03 21.52
CA PHE A 22 -18.11 40.98 20.90
C PHE A 22 -17.25 40.40 22.02
N THR A 23 -17.80 39.44 22.75
CA THR A 23 -17.01 38.49 23.53
C THR A 23 -16.08 37.85 22.52
N SER A 24 -14.83 38.32 22.53
CA SER A 24 -13.75 37.73 21.78
C SER A 24 -13.63 36.29 22.24
N PHE A 25 -14.28 35.37 21.53
CA PHE A 25 -13.96 33.94 21.56
C PHE A 25 -12.66 33.73 20.77
N LEU A 26 -11.64 34.52 21.08
CA LEU A 26 -10.26 34.08 21.04
C LEU A 26 -9.94 33.68 22.47
N GLU A 27 -10.60 32.62 22.94
CA GLU A 27 -9.90 31.71 23.83
C GLU A 27 -8.70 31.25 23.01
N ALA A 28 -7.58 31.91 23.21
CA ALA A 28 -6.28 31.30 23.02
C ALA A 28 -6.39 29.98 23.77
N ARG A 29 -6.68 28.90 23.04
CA ARG A 29 -6.41 27.55 23.54
C ARG A 29 -5.00 27.67 24.04
N ALA A 30 -4.85 27.68 25.37
CA ALA A 30 -3.56 27.66 26.01
C ALA A 30 -2.79 26.59 25.25
N ALA A 31 -1.68 26.99 24.60
CA ALA A 31 -0.79 26.05 23.97
C ALA A 31 -0.59 24.96 25.01
N VAL A 32 -1.16 23.77 24.73
CA VAL A 32 -0.93 22.59 25.54
C VAL A 32 0.59 22.59 25.69
N ASN A 33 1.10 22.61 26.93
CA ASN A 33 2.53 22.68 27.21
C ASN A 33 3.24 21.65 26.33
N ALA A 34 3.69 22.10 25.15
CA ALA A 34 4.42 21.29 24.22
C ALA A 34 5.79 21.29 24.88
N GLY A 35 6.04 20.23 25.66
CA GLY A 35 7.40 19.88 26.02
C GLY A 35 8.25 19.82 24.75
N PRO A 36 9.58 19.82 24.87
CA PRO A 36 10.44 19.62 23.71
C PRO A 36 9.95 18.40 22.92
N GLU A 37 9.81 18.58 21.60
CA GLU A 37 9.38 17.53 20.68
C GLU A 37 10.26 16.28 20.91
N GLU A 38 9.63 15.16 21.23
CA GLU A 38 10.34 13.90 21.47
C GLU A 38 11.01 13.44 20.16
N GLN A 39 12.14 12.74 20.27
CA GLN A 39 12.84 12.25 19.10
C GLN A 39 11.97 11.23 18.37
N ILE A 40 11.71 11.48 17.09
CA ILE A 40 10.95 10.58 16.21
C ILE A 40 11.63 9.19 16.13
N ASP A 41 10.87 8.13 16.41
CA ASP A 41 11.32 6.75 16.21
C ASP A 41 11.03 6.29 14.78
N ALA A 42 11.90 6.69 13.84
CA ALA A 42 11.76 6.34 12.44
C ALA A 42 12.20 4.89 12.10
N VAL A 43 12.44 4.04 13.10
CA VAL A 43 12.93 2.67 12.92
C VAL A 43 11.76 1.68 12.93
N TRP A 44 11.63 0.89 11.86
CA TRP A 44 10.70 -0.24 11.87
C TRP A 44 11.28 -1.36 12.74
N LYS A 45 10.67 -1.60 13.90
CA LYS A 45 11.17 -2.56 14.89
C LYS A 45 11.09 -3.99 14.37
N ILE A 46 12.04 -4.83 14.78
CA ILE A 46 12.11 -6.25 14.42
C ILE A 46 12.02 -7.08 15.70
N HIS A 47 10.96 -7.86 15.82
CA HIS A 47 10.63 -8.70 16.98
C HIS A 47 11.73 -9.73 17.29
N GLU A 48 11.78 -10.21 18.53
CA GLU A 48 12.78 -11.19 19.00
C GLU A 48 12.62 -12.58 18.39
N SER A 49 11.46 -12.87 17.78
CA SER A 49 11.24 -14.11 17.01
C SER A 49 12.17 -14.23 15.80
N CYS A 50 12.79 -13.12 15.37
CA CYS A 50 13.77 -13.10 14.30
C CYS A 50 15.18 -13.40 14.81
N ASN A 51 15.78 -14.49 14.33
CA ASN A 51 17.18 -14.82 14.62
C ASN A 51 18.15 -13.80 13.99
N GLY A 52 19.45 -13.88 14.33
CA GLY A 52 20.45 -12.92 13.87
C GLY A 52 20.55 -12.78 12.34
N THR A 53 20.42 -13.88 11.59
CA THR A 53 20.49 -13.88 10.12
C THR A 53 19.23 -13.27 9.51
N GLN A 54 18.05 -13.62 10.02
CA GLN A 54 16.78 -13.03 9.59
C GLN A 54 16.78 -11.52 9.83
N ARG A 55 17.22 -11.10 11.03
CA ARG A 55 17.38 -9.69 11.39
C ARG A 55 18.31 -8.96 10.45
N ALA A 56 19.47 -9.51 10.12
CA ALA A 56 20.41 -8.88 9.19
C ALA A 56 19.80 -8.67 7.79
N GLN A 57 19.05 -9.65 7.28
CA GLN A 57 18.37 -9.53 5.99
C GLN A 57 17.23 -8.51 6.02
N ILE A 58 16.41 -8.52 7.07
CA ILE A 58 15.33 -7.54 7.25
C ILE A 58 15.91 -6.14 7.40
N SER A 59 16.94 -5.94 8.23
CA SER A 59 17.56 -4.63 8.42
C SER A 59 18.12 -4.07 7.11
N ARG A 60 18.76 -4.92 6.28
CA ARG A 60 19.16 -4.53 4.92
C ARG A 60 17.95 -4.13 4.08
N ALA A 61 16.91 -4.96 4.04
CA ALA A 61 15.70 -4.69 3.26
C ALA A 61 14.99 -3.40 3.70
N VAL A 62 14.93 -3.10 5.01
CA VAL A 62 14.39 -1.82 5.51
C VAL A 62 15.25 -0.64 5.04
N SER A 63 16.57 -0.78 5.03
CA SER A 63 17.46 0.23 4.46
C SER A 63 17.25 0.41 2.95
N GLU A 64 17.03 -0.68 2.21
CA GLU A 64 16.73 -0.65 0.77
C GLU A 64 15.36 0.00 0.49
N MET A 65 14.34 -0.29 1.30
CA MET A 65 13.04 0.37 1.24
C MET A 65 13.18 1.89 1.38
N LYS A 66 13.93 2.34 2.40
CA LYS A 66 14.23 3.76 2.61
C LYS A 66 15.01 4.34 1.42
N LYS A 67 15.93 3.58 0.84
CA LYS A 67 16.70 3.99 -0.35
C LYS A 67 15.81 4.21 -1.57
N LEU A 68 14.83 3.33 -1.80
CA LEU A 68 13.82 3.47 -2.85
C LEU A 68 12.99 4.73 -2.63
N ALA A 69 12.41 4.90 -1.44
CA ALA A 69 11.57 6.05 -1.09
C ALA A 69 12.34 7.39 -1.19
N HIS A 70 13.54 7.46 -0.60
CA HIS A 70 14.37 8.65 -0.65
C HIS A 70 14.80 9.01 -2.09
N ASN A 71 15.05 8.00 -2.93
CA ASN A 71 15.32 8.23 -4.34
C ASN A 71 14.11 8.80 -5.10
N SER A 72 12.91 8.29 -4.81
CA SER A 72 11.65 8.82 -5.36
C SER A 72 11.41 10.26 -4.96
N ILE A 73 11.58 10.59 -3.67
CA ILE A 73 11.49 11.96 -3.15
C ILE A 73 12.40 12.89 -3.94
N ASN A 74 13.69 12.56 -4.00
CA ASN A 74 14.68 13.37 -4.69
C ASN A 74 14.34 13.53 -6.19
N HIS A 75 13.83 12.49 -6.84
CA HIS A 75 13.44 12.58 -8.23
C HIS A 75 12.26 13.53 -8.43
N ILE A 76 11.18 13.38 -7.65
CA ILE A 76 9.98 14.25 -7.75
C ILE A 76 10.34 15.71 -7.46
N LEU A 77 11.20 15.98 -6.47
CA LEU A 77 11.61 17.34 -6.13
C LEU A 77 12.48 17.99 -7.21
N ASN A 78 13.33 17.22 -7.90
CA ASN A 78 14.20 17.75 -8.95
C ASN A 78 13.52 17.80 -10.33
N HIS A 79 12.55 16.93 -10.57
CA HIS A 79 11.85 16.77 -11.85
C HIS A 79 10.34 16.67 -11.61
N PRO A 80 9.71 17.72 -11.07
CA PRO A 80 8.29 17.69 -10.76
C PRO A 80 7.48 17.51 -12.06
N MET A 81 6.49 16.61 -12.01
CA MET A 81 5.56 16.35 -13.12
C MET A 81 6.25 15.92 -14.43
N ASP A 82 7.43 15.31 -14.35
CA ASP A 82 8.10 14.78 -15.54
C ASP A 82 7.35 13.60 -16.17
N GLU A 83 7.89 13.09 -17.28
CA GLU A 83 7.25 11.98 -18.01
C GLU A 83 7.08 10.71 -17.16
N TYR A 84 7.96 10.46 -16.18
CA TYR A 84 7.85 9.30 -15.31
C TYR A 84 6.80 9.51 -14.23
N PHE A 85 6.74 10.68 -13.61
CA PHE A 85 5.68 10.99 -12.66
C PHE A 85 4.30 10.90 -13.33
N VAL A 86 4.15 11.53 -14.50
CA VAL A 86 2.90 11.50 -15.28
C VAL A 86 2.55 10.07 -15.73
N LYS A 87 3.54 9.24 -16.06
CA LYS A 87 3.32 7.83 -16.44
C LYS A 87 2.66 7.02 -15.31
N TYR A 88 3.08 7.20 -14.06
CA TYR A 88 2.60 6.37 -12.93
C TYR A 88 1.43 6.99 -12.15
N PHE A 89 1.28 8.31 -12.18
CA PHE A 89 0.28 9.02 -11.39
C PHE A 89 -0.70 9.84 -12.24
N GLY A 90 -0.34 10.18 -13.48
CA GLY A 90 -1.19 10.88 -14.43
C GLY A 90 -0.93 12.38 -14.51
N ALA A 91 -1.34 12.99 -15.62
CA ALA A 91 -1.06 14.40 -15.91
C ALA A 91 -1.81 15.41 -15.00
N LYS A 92 -2.84 14.94 -14.29
CA LYS A 92 -3.64 15.73 -13.34
C LYS A 92 -3.32 15.41 -11.88
N ALA A 93 -2.33 14.56 -11.61
CA ALA A 93 -1.96 14.20 -10.26
C ALA A 93 -1.34 15.38 -9.51
N ASP A 94 -1.58 15.42 -8.20
CA ASP A 94 -0.84 16.24 -7.25
C ASP A 94 0.38 15.42 -6.76
N PRO A 95 1.62 15.93 -6.88
CA PRO A 95 2.81 15.26 -6.34
C PRO A 95 2.90 15.30 -4.81
N ALA A 96 2.20 16.20 -4.13
CA ALA A 96 2.35 16.37 -2.68
C ALA A 96 1.96 15.12 -1.86
N PRO A 97 0.84 14.41 -2.13
CA PRO A 97 0.54 13.14 -1.46
C PRO A 97 1.63 12.09 -1.67
N VAL A 98 2.15 11.96 -2.90
CA VAL A 98 3.20 10.98 -3.24
C VAL A 98 4.48 11.26 -2.46
N LEU A 99 4.90 12.53 -2.39
CA LEU A 99 6.03 12.97 -1.56
C LEU A 99 5.79 12.63 -0.08
N GLY A 100 4.62 12.99 0.45
CA GLY A 100 4.25 12.72 1.83
C GLY A 100 4.31 11.23 2.19
N TYR A 101 3.80 10.35 1.34
CA TYR A 101 3.86 8.90 1.58
C TYR A 101 5.30 8.38 1.63
N TYR A 102 6.16 8.81 0.69
CA TYR A 102 7.57 8.41 0.74
C TYR A 102 8.31 9.02 1.93
N GLU A 103 8.00 10.26 2.32
CA GLU A 103 8.59 10.89 3.50
C GLU A 103 8.20 10.14 4.78
N GLN A 104 6.93 9.73 4.91
CA GLN A 104 6.50 8.93 6.04
C GLN A 104 7.22 7.58 6.10
N LEU A 105 7.52 6.92 4.97
CA LEU A 105 8.34 5.70 4.97
C LEU A 105 9.75 5.94 5.55
N VAL A 106 10.39 7.05 5.18
CA VAL A 106 11.79 7.32 5.53
C VAL A 106 11.93 7.91 6.93
N TYR A 107 11.12 8.93 7.23
CA TYR A 107 11.29 9.86 8.34
C TYR A 107 10.16 9.83 9.37
N GLY A 108 8.97 9.34 9.02
CA GLY A 108 7.82 9.32 9.94
C GLY A 108 8.07 8.52 11.23
N ASP A 109 7.32 8.80 12.28
CA ASP A 109 7.31 7.97 13.48
C ASP A 109 6.70 6.60 13.16
N LYS A 110 7.40 5.51 13.51
CA LYS A 110 6.93 4.15 13.29
C LYS A 110 6.16 3.60 14.48
N GLY A 111 6.08 4.32 15.59
CA GLY A 111 5.32 3.94 16.77
C GLY A 111 5.60 2.50 17.19
N ASN A 112 4.56 1.67 17.18
CA ASN A 112 4.62 0.25 17.54
C ASN A 112 4.73 -0.69 16.33
N ALA A 113 4.99 -0.16 15.13
CA ALA A 113 5.13 -0.98 13.93
C ALA A 113 6.23 -2.03 14.10
N LEU A 114 5.90 -3.29 13.81
CA LEU A 114 6.75 -4.43 14.18
C LEU A 114 6.80 -5.50 13.08
N LEU A 115 8.01 -5.92 12.73
CA LEU A 115 8.28 -7.05 11.86
C LEU A 115 8.54 -8.31 12.68
N ARG A 116 7.87 -9.41 12.32
CA ARG A 116 7.95 -10.71 13.00
C ARG A 116 8.47 -11.80 12.08
N CYS A 117 9.10 -12.83 12.65
CA CYS A 117 9.59 -13.99 11.91
C CYS A 117 8.94 -15.31 12.35
N ASP A 118 8.12 -15.28 13.40
CA ASP A 118 7.29 -16.42 13.82
C ASP A 118 5.97 -16.46 13.05
N ASN A 119 5.48 -17.66 12.79
CA ASN A 119 4.20 -17.90 12.12
C ASN A 119 3.03 -17.83 13.10
N ILE A 120 2.86 -16.69 13.78
CA ILE A 120 1.91 -16.53 14.89
C ILE A 120 0.46 -16.74 14.46
N ASP A 121 0.11 -16.41 13.22
CA ASP A 121 -1.23 -16.60 12.66
C ASP A 121 -1.39 -17.92 11.87
N GLY A 122 -0.33 -18.71 11.74
CA GLY A 122 -0.35 -19.96 10.96
C GLY A 122 -0.31 -19.78 9.43
N ASN A 123 -0.39 -18.54 8.92
CA ASN A 123 -0.51 -18.23 7.49
C ASN A 123 0.77 -18.46 6.65
N CYS A 124 1.96 -18.57 7.24
CA CYS A 124 3.17 -18.98 6.51
C CYS A 124 3.15 -20.43 6.01
N ARG A 125 2.07 -21.18 6.27
CA ARG A 125 1.84 -22.51 5.71
C ARG A 125 1.52 -22.49 4.20
N PHE A 126 1.11 -21.35 3.65
CA PHE A 126 0.80 -21.23 2.24
C PHE A 126 2.11 -21.11 1.44
N PRO A 127 2.33 -21.98 0.42
CA PRO A 127 3.64 -22.16 -0.19
C PRO A 127 4.16 -20.91 -0.92
N ASP A 128 3.27 -20.04 -1.39
CA ASP A 128 3.61 -18.83 -2.14
C ASP A 128 3.60 -17.57 -1.27
N TRP A 129 3.40 -17.70 0.05
CA TRP A 129 3.34 -16.55 0.96
C TRP A 129 4.72 -16.20 1.48
N ASN A 130 5.24 -15.07 1.02
CA ASN A 130 6.46 -14.46 1.52
C ASN A 130 6.30 -13.82 2.92
N GLY A 131 5.06 -13.64 3.37
CA GLY A 131 4.72 -12.91 4.59
C GLY A 131 3.35 -12.29 4.46
N HIS A 132 2.77 -11.81 5.55
CA HIS A 132 1.47 -11.15 5.57
C HIS A 132 1.43 -10.02 6.61
N TRP A 133 0.61 -9.00 6.34
CA TRP A 133 0.17 -8.07 7.38
C TRP A 133 -0.84 -8.78 8.28
N ARG A 134 -0.78 -8.54 9.60
CA ARG A 134 -1.59 -9.27 10.58
C ARG A 134 -2.99 -8.71 10.79
N GLY A 135 -3.20 -7.45 10.42
CA GLY A 135 -4.56 -6.96 10.34
C GLY A 135 -5.28 -6.70 11.64
N ASN A 136 -6.56 -7.08 11.65
CA ASN A 136 -7.37 -7.06 12.85
C ASN A 136 -6.78 -7.89 14.02
N ASN A 137 -5.88 -8.85 13.76
CA ASN A 137 -5.17 -9.54 14.84
C ASN A 137 -4.09 -8.67 15.51
N ALA A 138 -3.43 -7.79 14.74
CA ALA A 138 -2.49 -6.78 15.21
C ALA A 138 -2.12 -5.82 14.06
N THR A 139 -2.77 -4.66 13.98
CA THR A 139 -2.70 -3.76 12.82
C THR A 139 -1.32 -3.14 12.61
N SER A 140 -0.50 -3.05 13.66
CA SER A 140 0.87 -2.53 13.59
C SER A 140 1.88 -3.61 13.18
N GLU A 141 1.47 -4.86 12.97
CA GLU A 141 2.40 -5.99 12.83
C GLU A 141 2.39 -6.64 11.45
N THR A 142 3.58 -7.00 10.98
CA THR A 142 3.78 -7.74 9.73
C THR A 142 4.66 -8.96 9.98
N VAL A 143 4.23 -10.11 9.47
CA VAL A 143 5.00 -11.37 9.52
C VAL A 143 5.80 -11.54 8.23
N ILE A 144 7.07 -11.90 8.37
CA ILE A 144 7.96 -12.32 7.30
C ILE A 144 8.12 -13.84 7.36
N CYS A 145 7.62 -14.54 6.35
CA CYS A 145 7.69 -16.00 6.27
C CYS A 145 9.05 -16.47 5.74
N ASP A 146 9.40 -17.74 6.00
CA ASP A 146 10.69 -18.31 5.61
C ASP A 146 11.00 -18.19 4.12
N LEU A 147 9.96 -18.28 3.28
CA LEU A 147 10.06 -18.10 1.83
C LEU A 147 10.76 -16.79 1.45
N SER A 148 10.57 -15.71 2.21
CA SER A 148 11.21 -14.43 1.94
C SER A 148 12.73 -14.51 1.97
N TYR A 149 13.31 -15.23 2.92
CA TYR A 149 14.77 -15.30 3.09
C TYR A 149 15.48 -16.09 1.99
N VAL A 150 14.74 -16.89 1.22
CA VAL A 150 15.29 -17.71 0.14
C VAL A 150 14.90 -17.22 -1.25
N THR A 151 13.82 -16.45 -1.39
CA THR A 151 13.33 -15.99 -2.69
C THR A 151 13.51 -14.49 -2.94
N ARG A 152 13.50 -13.66 -1.88
CA ARG A 152 13.63 -12.20 -2.04
C ARG A 152 15.07 -11.83 -2.33
N ARG A 153 15.25 -10.96 -3.32
CA ARG A 153 16.56 -10.49 -3.77
C ARG A 153 16.93 -9.17 -3.10
N PRO A 154 18.22 -8.93 -2.82
CA PRO A 154 18.68 -7.61 -2.41
C PRO A 154 18.56 -6.61 -3.57
N LEU A 155 18.40 -5.33 -3.25
CA LEU A 155 18.13 -4.27 -4.23
C LEU A 155 19.29 -4.06 -5.21
N GLU A 156 20.53 -4.42 -4.85
CA GLU A 156 21.69 -4.37 -5.74
C GLU A 156 21.54 -5.30 -6.96
N GLN A 157 20.65 -6.29 -6.90
CA GLN A 157 20.34 -7.16 -8.02
C GLN A 157 19.21 -6.63 -8.92
N LEU A 158 18.71 -5.41 -8.69
CA LEU A 158 17.67 -4.84 -9.55
C LEU A 158 18.15 -4.80 -11.01
N CYS A 159 17.28 -5.26 -11.91
CA CYS A 159 17.55 -5.44 -13.34
C CYS A 159 18.50 -6.59 -13.71
N ALA A 160 19.04 -7.33 -12.73
CA ALA A 160 19.84 -8.51 -13.01
C ALA A 160 18.95 -9.70 -13.41
N PHE A 161 19.58 -10.73 -14.00
CA PHE A 161 18.94 -12.02 -14.33
C PHE A 161 17.70 -11.91 -15.23
N GLY A 162 17.63 -10.87 -16.07
CA GLY A 162 16.52 -10.68 -17.00
C GLY A 162 15.24 -10.14 -16.37
N TYR A 163 15.30 -9.62 -15.14
CA TYR A 163 14.14 -9.02 -14.47
C TYR A 163 13.56 -7.85 -15.29
N GLN A 164 12.23 -7.86 -15.48
CA GLN A 164 11.46 -6.83 -16.16
C GLN A 164 10.33 -6.33 -15.25
N LEU A 165 10.44 -5.08 -14.80
CA LEU A 165 9.46 -4.48 -13.87
C LEU A 165 8.03 -4.47 -14.44
N GLY A 166 7.89 -4.40 -15.76
CA GLY A 166 6.59 -4.40 -16.44
C GLY A 166 5.86 -5.74 -16.45
N THR A 167 6.55 -6.85 -16.13
CA THR A 167 5.98 -8.21 -16.21
C THR A 167 6.21 -9.04 -14.95
N ASP A 168 7.29 -8.79 -14.23
CA ASP A 168 7.70 -9.55 -13.05
C ASP A 168 7.18 -8.90 -11.77
N ASN A 169 7.10 -9.69 -10.70
CA ASN A 169 6.60 -9.22 -9.41
C ASN A 169 7.55 -8.15 -8.81
N PRO A 170 7.10 -6.90 -8.58
CA PRO A 170 7.93 -5.84 -7.98
C PRO A 170 8.42 -6.18 -6.58
N SER A 171 7.63 -6.95 -5.81
CA SER A 171 8.01 -7.43 -4.48
C SER A 171 9.07 -8.52 -4.52
N GLN A 172 9.58 -8.96 -5.67
CA GLN A 172 10.72 -9.89 -5.73
C GLN A 172 11.98 -9.32 -5.03
N TYR A 173 12.13 -7.99 -4.99
CA TYR A 173 13.19 -7.33 -4.25
C TYR A 173 12.73 -7.04 -2.82
N PHE A 174 13.53 -7.42 -1.83
CA PHE A 174 13.10 -7.41 -0.44
C PHE A 174 12.76 -6.00 0.05
N GLY A 175 13.56 -4.98 -0.28
CA GLY A 175 13.20 -3.59 0.04
C GLY A 175 11.90 -3.11 -0.59
N ALA A 176 11.55 -3.59 -1.79
CA ALA A 176 10.28 -3.26 -2.43
C ALA A 176 9.10 -4.05 -1.82
N ASP A 177 9.31 -5.29 -1.39
CA ASP A 177 8.32 -6.07 -0.63
C ASP A 177 8.02 -5.40 0.72
N LEU A 178 9.04 -4.92 1.42
CA LEU A 178 8.82 -4.17 2.67
C LEU A 178 8.14 -2.82 2.42
N MET A 179 8.41 -2.14 1.30
CA MET A 179 7.65 -0.94 0.90
C MET A 179 6.16 -1.25 0.74
N HIS A 180 5.82 -2.31 0.02
CA HIS A 180 4.44 -2.78 -0.14
C HIS A 180 3.79 -3.05 1.22
N ARG A 181 4.48 -3.79 2.11
CA ARG A 181 3.98 -4.14 3.44
C ARG A 181 3.78 -2.92 4.34
N ALA A 182 4.71 -1.97 4.29
CA ALA A 182 4.62 -0.73 5.05
C ALA A 182 3.34 0.04 4.71
N PHE A 183 2.90 0.02 3.46
CA PHE A 183 1.67 0.69 3.05
C PHE A 183 0.38 0.07 3.62
N HIS A 184 0.43 -1.17 4.13
CA HIS A 184 -0.69 -1.74 4.90
C HIS A 184 -0.66 -1.35 6.38
N VAL A 185 0.48 -0.89 6.90
CA VAL A 185 0.65 -0.60 8.34
C VAL A 185 0.24 0.86 8.62
N PRO A 186 -0.78 1.10 9.48
CA PRO A 186 -1.33 2.44 9.69
C PRO A 186 -0.32 3.50 10.13
N GLU A 187 0.71 3.13 10.90
CA GLU A 187 1.78 4.04 11.34
C GLU A 187 2.61 4.61 10.20
N PHE A 188 2.59 3.99 9.00
CA PHE A 188 3.34 4.50 7.86
C PHE A 188 2.52 5.46 6.99
N VAL A 189 1.23 5.19 6.78
CA VAL A 189 0.45 5.92 5.75
C VAL A 189 -0.99 6.24 6.14
N HIS A 190 -1.37 6.01 7.41
CA HIS A 190 -2.67 6.38 7.96
C HIS A 190 -3.87 5.95 7.10
N GLU A 191 -3.81 4.72 6.58
CA GLU A 191 -4.85 4.10 5.75
C GLU A 191 -5.15 4.84 4.43
N GLN A 192 -4.26 5.74 3.98
CA GLN A 192 -4.46 6.56 2.78
C GLN A 192 -4.05 5.87 1.47
N ILE A 193 -3.52 4.65 1.54
CA ILE A 193 -3.06 3.88 0.38
C ILE A 193 -3.95 2.65 0.19
N HIS A 194 -4.33 2.39 -1.06
CA HIS A 194 -5.25 1.32 -1.43
C HIS A 194 -4.77 0.52 -2.65
N HIS A 195 -5.43 -0.61 -2.90
CA HIS A 195 -5.21 -1.47 -4.07
C HIS A 195 -6.23 -1.14 -5.16
N TYR A 196 -6.06 -0.02 -5.85
CA TYR A 196 -6.92 0.36 -6.98
C TYR A 196 -6.56 -0.39 -8.26
N ALA A 197 -5.28 -0.68 -8.45
CA ALA A 197 -4.72 -1.45 -9.55
C ALA A 197 -3.42 -2.12 -9.12
N ASP A 198 -3.19 -3.37 -9.53
CA ASP A 198 -2.05 -4.15 -9.02
C ASP A 198 -1.02 -4.48 -10.09
N SER A 199 -1.48 -4.84 -11.28
CA SER A 199 -0.56 -5.14 -12.38
C SER A 199 0.04 -3.84 -12.94
N TYR A 200 1.24 -3.95 -13.49
CA TYR A 200 1.90 -2.83 -14.14
C TYR A 200 1.02 -2.13 -15.21
N PRO A 201 0.40 -2.83 -16.19
CA PRO A 201 -0.46 -2.17 -17.17
C PRO A 201 -1.72 -1.55 -16.56
N ASP A 202 -2.31 -2.16 -15.52
CA ASP A 202 -3.48 -1.60 -14.85
C ASP A 202 -3.12 -0.32 -14.08
N CYS A 203 -1.94 -0.25 -13.46
CA CYS A 203 -1.45 0.97 -12.81
C CYS A 203 -1.26 2.12 -13.82
N LEU A 204 -0.72 1.82 -15.01
CA LEU A 204 -0.58 2.82 -16.07
C LEU A 204 -1.94 3.28 -16.62
N GLU A 205 -2.93 2.39 -16.67
CA GLU A 205 -4.28 2.75 -17.09
C GLU A 205 -5.01 3.58 -16.01
N LEU A 206 -4.83 3.23 -14.74
CA LEU A 206 -5.31 4.01 -13.60
C LEU A 206 -4.76 5.43 -13.64
N ALA A 207 -3.47 5.62 -13.94
CA ALA A 207 -2.85 6.93 -14.06
C ALA A 207 -3.53 7.82 -15.12
N LYS A 208 -3.92 7.23 -16.26
CA LYS A 208 -4.61 7.97 -17.35
C LYS A 208 -6.05 8.31 -17.02
N THR A 209 -6.75 7.41 -16.33
CA THR A 209 -8.21 7.48 -16.14
C THR A 209 -8.61 8.11 -14.81
N ASN A 210 -7.79 7.95 -13.76
CA ASN A 210 -8.07 8.42 -12.41
C ASN A 210 -6.78 8.74 -11.63
N SER A 211 -6.22 9.93 -11.89
CA SER A 211 -4.99 10.38 -11.22
C SER A 211 -5.13 10.49 -9.70
N SER A 212 -6.33 10.83 -9.19
CA SER A 212 -6.57 10.92 -7.73
C SER A 212 -6.48 9.55 -7.04
N ALA A 213 -6.90 8.47 -7.70
CA ALA A 213 -6.69 7.12 -7.20
C ALA A 213 -5.25 6.64 -7.42
N ALA A 214 -4.61 7.03 -8.53
CA ALA A 214 -3.25 6.62 -8.85
C ALA A 214 -2.21 7.10 -7.81
N VAL A 215 -2.36 8.32 -7.29
CA VAL A 215 -1.42 8.86 -6.26
C VAL A 215 -1.50 8.13 -4.92
N SER A 216 -2.61 7.48 -4.62
CA SER A 216 -2.84 6.64 -3.43
C SER A 216 -2.88 5.15 -3.76
N ASN A 217 -2.49 4.76 -4.98
CA ASN A 217 -2.43 3.36 -5.35
C ASN A 217 -1.09 2.75 -4.94
N GLN A 218 -1.18 1.67 -4.16
CA GLN A 218 -0.02 1.02 -3.57
C GLN A 218 1.00 0.56 -4.63
N HIS A 219 0.53 -0.12 -5.67
CA HIS A 219 1.41 -0.63 -6.72
C HIS A 219 1.93 0.49 -7.62
N SER A 220 1.19 1.58 -7.85
CA SER A 220 1.71 2.76 -8.57
C SER A 220 2.93 3.35 -7.85
N LEU A 221 2.86 3.50 -6.53
CA LEU A 221 3.99 3.95 -5.70
C LEU A 221 5.16 2.95 -5.75
N GLN A 222 4.89 1.65 -5.67
CA GLN A 222 5.93 0.63 -5.71
C GLN A 222 6.65 0.59 -7.07
N TYR A 223 5.90 0.61 -8.19
CA TYR A 223 6.45 0.61 -9.54
C TYR A 223 7.23 1.88 -9.85
N PHE A 224 6.71 3.05 -9.46
CA PHE A 224 7.42 4.31 -9.64
C PHE A 224 8.79 4.27 -8.94
N ALA A 225 8.83 3.83 -7.66
CA ALA A 225 10.07 3.79 -6.90
C ALA A 225 11.12 2.86 -7.51
N LEU A 226 10.69 1.69 -8.01
CA LEU A 226 11.59 0.75 -8.68
C LEU A 226 12.05 1.25 -10.06
N ASP A 227 11.16 1.83 -10.88
CA ASP A 227 11.53 2.35 -12.21
C ASP A 227 12.58 3.46 -12.08
N ILE A 228 12.30 4.48 -11.25
CA ILE A 228 13.23 5.59 -11.04
C ILE A 228 14.55 5.13 -10.43
N TYR A 229 14.52 4.22 -9.46
CA TYR A 229 15.76 3.70 -8.88
C TYR A 229 16.57 2.86 -9.87
N SER A 230 15.92 2.04 -10.69
CA SER A 230 16.59 1.23 -11.71
C SER A 230 17.44 2.05 -12.68
N ARG A 231 16.98 3.27 -12.99
CA ARG A 231 17.63 4.21 -13.91
C ARG A 231 18.94 4.79 -13.38
N LYS A 232 19.23 4.66 -12.08
CA LYS A 232 20.52 5.05 -11.51
C LYS A 232 21.65 4.11 -11.91
N THR A 233 21.32 2.83 -12.12
CA THR A 233 22.30 1.77 -12.38
C THR A 233 22.28 1.35 -13.84
N VAL A 234 21.10 1.34 -14.46
CA VAL A 234 20.89 0.94 -15.85
C VAL A 234 20.32 2.12 -16.61
N LYS A 235 21.00 2.60 -17.64
CA LYS A 235 20.68 3.86 -18.37
C LYS A 235 19.19 4.05 -18.72
N TRP A 236 18.48 2.97 -19.06
CA TRP A 236 17.07 3.00 -19.47
C TRP A 236 16.12 2.34 -18.45
N GLY A 237 16.64 1.98 -17.28
CA GLY A 237 15.98 1.11 -16.33
C GLY A 237 15.80 -0.32 -16.85
N CYS A 238 14.92 -1.07 -16.20
CA CYS A 238 14.54 -2.43 -16.60
C CYS A 238 13.03 -2.64 -16.56
N VAL A 239 12.28 -1.68 -17.11
CA VAL A 239 10.83 -1.86 -17.29
C VAL A 239 10.52 -3.04 -18.20
N GLY A 240 11.35 -3.27 -19.22
CA GLY A 240 11.10 -4.32 -20.21
C GLY A 240 10.00 -3.96 -21.20
N GLU A 241 9.58 -4.96 -21.97
CA GLU A 241 8.50 -4.80 -22.94
C GLU A 241 7.13 -4.95 -22.26
N VAL A 242 6.34 -3.87 -22.28
CA VAL A 242 5.01 -3.87 -21.70
C VAL A 242 4.01 -4.22 -22.80
N LYS A 243 3.42 -5.42 -22.74
CA LYS A 243 2.31 -5.76 -23.63
C LYS A 243 1.11 -4.88 -23.29
N ALA A 244 0.54 -4.21 -24.29
CA ALA A 244 -0.67 -3.44 -24.09
C ALA A 244 -1.78 -4.35 -23.53
N PRO A 245 -2.64 -3.86 -22.62
CA PRO A 245 -3.78 -4.62 -22.15
C PRO A 245 -4.62 -5.03 -23.37
N THR A 246 -4.78 -6.33 -23.59
CA THR A 246 -5.73 -6.83 -24.60
C THR A 246 -7.13 -6.45 -24.15
N PRO A 247 -7.96 -5.82 -24.99
CA PRO A 247 -9.37 -5.60 -24.67
C PRO A 247 -10.00 -6.95 -24.33
N LYS A 248 -10.43 -7.15 -23.08
CA LYS A 248 -11.18 -8.35 -22.68
C LYS A 248 -12.51 -8.32 -23.44
N THR A 249 -12.59 -9.08 -24.53
CA THR A 249 -13.87 -9.36 -25.17
C THR A 249 -14.58 -10.34 -24.25
N SER A 250 -15.74 -9.94 -23.74
CA SER A 250 -16.60 -10.78 -22.90
C SER A 250 -17.13 -11.96 -23.71
N SER A 251 -16.32 -13.01 -23.86
CA SER A 251 -16.77 -14.28 -24.44
C SER A 251 -17.23 -15.19 -23.32
N ALA A 252 -18.51 -15.07 -22.98
CA ALA A 252 -19.25 -16.18 -22.42
C ALA A 252 -19.31 -17.30 -23.49
N ALA A 253 -18.59 -18.40 -23.26
CA ALA A 253 -18.79 -19.63 -24.01
C ALA A 253 -18.52 -20.83 -23.09
N SER A 254 -19.62 -21.47 -22.70
CA SER A 254 -19.68 -22.75 -22.01
C SER A 254 -19.15 -23.90 -22.87
N ALA A 255 -18.48 -24.83 -22.19
CA ALA A 255 -18.41 -26.27 -22.41
C ALA A 255 -18.02 -26.84 -23.79
N ALA A 256 -16.91 -27.59 -23.81
CA ALA A 256 -16.87 -28.94 -24.38
C ALA A 256 -15.62 -29.70 -23.88
N SER A 257 -15.78 -30.49 -22.83
CA SER A 257 -14.85 -31.58 -22.50
C SER A 257 -14.84 -32.59 -23.65
N SER A 258 -13.71 -32.76 -24.30
CA SER A 258 -13.47 -33.81 -25.28
C SER A 258 -12.80 -35.00 -24.59
N THR A 259 -13.58 -36.07 -24.45
CA THR A 259 -13.14 -37.43 -24.14
C THR A 259 -12.21 -37.96 -25.23
N ALA A 260 -11.06 -38.52 -24.85
CA ALA A 260 -10.30 -39.45 -25.69
C ALA A 260 -9.65 -40.54 -24.84
N ALA A 261 -9.65 -41.75 -25.39
CA ALA A 261 -9.60 -43.04 -24.72
C ALA A 261 -8.23 -43.48 -24.22
N ALA A 262 -8.26 -44.37 -23.23
CA ALA A 262 -7.16 -45.23 -22.82
C ALA A 262 -6.91 -46.37 -23.84
N PRO A 263 -5.77 -47.06 -23.71
CA PRO A 263 -5.84 -48.52 -23.66
C PRO A 263 -5.16 -49.11 -22.41
N ALA A 264 -5.63 -50.30 -22.07
CA ALA A 264 -5.37 -51.05 -20.86
C ALA A 264 -4.06 -51.86 -20.87
N SER A 265 -3.57 -52.21 -19.67
CA SER A 265 -2.81 -53.44 -19.40
C SER A 265 -3.02 -53.86 -17.93
N THR A 266 -3.64 -55.01 -17.78
CA THR A 266 -3.86 -55.91 -16.61
C THR A 266 -2.51 -56.38 -16.00
N SER A 267 -2.31 -56.84 -14.74
CA SER A 267 -3.12 -57.67 -13.83
C SER A 267 -2.54 -57.69 -12.39
N SER A 268 -3.42 -58.04 -11.42
CA SER A 268 -3.20 -58.94 -10.24
C SER A 268 -2.34 -58.44 -9.06
N SER A 269 -2.69 -58.50 -7.76
CA SER A 269 -3.75 -59.23 -7.01
C SER A 269 -4.04 -58.63 -5.61
N ALA A 270 -5.25 -58.93 -5.14
CA ALA A 270 -5.87 -58.98 -3.78
C ALA A 270 -4.94 -59.09 -2.53
N SER A 271 -5.35 -58.79 -1.28
CA SER A 271 -6.67 -58.98 -0.66
C SER A 271 -6.81 -58.33 0.74
N ALA A 272 -8.05 -57.91 1.07
CA ALA A 272 -8.81 -57.95 2.35
C ALA A 272 -8.20 -57.35 3.65
N THR A 273 -8.94 -56.71 4.58
CA THR A 273 -10.32 -56.96 5.03
C THR A 273 -10.88 -55.77 5.83
N ALA A 274 -12.20 -55.71 5.92
CA ALA A 274 -13.08 -54.67 6.45
C ALA A 274 -13.16 -54.51 7.98
N ALA A 275 -13.67 -53.36 8.43
CA ALA A 275 -14.87 -53.30 9.29
C ALA A 275 -15.45 -51.86 9.36
N GLN A 276 -16.75 -51.80 9.12
CA GLN A 276 -17.71 -50.69 9.22
C GLN A 276 -17.99 -50.40 10.73
N VAL A 277 -18.57 -49.28 11.18
CA VAL A 277 -20.03 -49.12 11.42
C VAL A 277 -20.31 -47.71 12.04
N THR A 278 -21.43 -47.10 11.59
CA THR A 278 -22.34 -46.09 12.22
C THR A 278 -22.04 -44.59 12.27
N ALA A 279 -23.15 -43.84 12.28
CA ALA A 279 -23.37 -42.53 11.67
C ALA A 279 -23.91 -41.46 12.65
N ALA A 280 -23.57 -40.19 12.34
CA ALA A 280 -24.31 -38.91 12.43
C ALA A 280 -24.98 -38.43 13.75
N PRO A 281 -25.31 -37.12 13.87
CA PRO A 281 -24.53 -35.92 13.59
C PRO A 281 -24.45 -34.98 14.83
N ALA A 282 -23.37 -34.22 14.98
CA ALA A 282 -23.27 -33.16 15.99
C ALA A 282 -23.49 -31.78 15.35
N ALA A 283 -24.32 -30.97 16.00
CA ALA A 283 -24.83 -29.70 15.54
C ALA A 283 -23.78 -28.56 15.52
N SER A 284 -24.03 -27.63 14.61
CA SER A 284 -23.37 -26.36 14.34
C SER A 284 -23.00 -25.53 15.58
N GLN A 285 -21.83 -24.89 15.51
CA GLN A 285 -21.67 -23.42 15.53
C GLN A 285 -20.18 -23.07 15.33
N THR A 286 -19.75 -22.93 14.07
CA THR A 286 -18.50 -22.24 13.75
C THR A 286 -18.85 -20.80 13.42
N GLN A 287 -18.58 -19.88 14.35
CA GLN A 287 -18.55 -18.46 14.04
C GLN A 287 -17.41 -18.25 13.04
N LYS A 288 -17.79 -18.07 11.77
CA LYS A 288 -16.90 -17.66 10.70
C LYS A 288 -16.42 -16.25 11.05
N ALA A 289 -15.12 -16.10 11.30
CA ALA A 289 -14.47 -14.79 11.35
C ALA A 289 -14.89 -13.99 10.10
N SER A 290 -15.34 -12.75 10.32
CA SER A 290 -15.66 -11.82 9.24
C SER A 290 -14.43 -11.72 8.33
N ALA A 291 -14.54 -12.17 7.08
CA ALA A 291 -13.51 -11.94 6.09
C ALA A 291 -13.72 -10.53 5.53
N ASP A 292 -12.72 -9.65 5.66
CA ASP A 292 -12.71 -8.38 4.96
C ASP A 292 -12.49 -8.68 3.47
N CYS A 293 -13.57 -8.54 2.72
CA CYS A 293 -13.58 -8.77 1.29
C CYS A 293 -13.62 -7.42 0.58
N HIS A 294 -12.70 -7.19 -0.35
CA HIS A 294 -12.78 -6.05 -1.27
C HIS A 294 -12.82 -6.52 -2.72
N THR A 295 -13.44 -5.69 -3.55
CA THR A 295 -13.73 -5.99 -4.95
C THR A 295 -12.83 -5.13 -5.84
N HIS A 296 -12.07 -5.77 -6.72
CA HIS A 296 -11.26 -5.08 -7.72
C HIS A 296 -12.13 -4.57 -8.87
N ALA A 297 -11.59 -3.66 -9.68
CA ALA A 297 -12.28 -3.09 -10.84
C ALA A 297 -12.71 -4.14 -11.89
N ASP A 298 -12.08 -5.32 -11.88
CA ASP A 298 -12.43 -6.46 -12.74
C ASP A 298 -13.51 -7.38 -12.15
N GLY A 299 -14.08 -7.02 -11.00
CA GLY A 299 -15.13 -7.77 -10.31
C GLY A 299 -14.62 -8.96 -9.50
N THR A 300 -13.31 -9.21 -9.45
CA THR A 300 -12.75 -10.23 -8.56
C THR A 300 -12.83 -9.77 -7.11
N ILE A 301 -13.20 -10.69 -6.22
CA ILE A 301 -13.32 -10.44 -4.79
C ILE A 301 -12.17 -11.15 -4.11
N HIS A 302 -11.28 -10.37 -3.50
CA HIS A 302 -10.27 -10.88 -2.59
C HIS A 302 -10.80 -10.79 -1.16
N CYS A 303 -10.91 -11.95 -0.51
CA CYS A 303 -11.27 -12.06 0.91
C CYS A 303 -10.03 -12.47 1.70
N GLY A 304 -9.45 -11.51 2.41
CA GLY A 304 -8.39 -11.74 3.39
C GLY A 304 -8.92 -11.45 4.78
N THR A 305 -8.36 -12.08 5.82
CA THR A 305 -8.32 -11.40 7.12
C THR A 305 -7.29 -10.30 6.94
N HIS A 306 -7.76 -9.10 6.60
CA HIS A 306 -6.93 -7.93 6.54
C HIS A 306 -6.33 -7.71 7.89
#